data_AF-A0AA47A384-F1
#
_entry.id   AF-A0AA47A384-F1
#
_cell.length_a   1.000
_cell.length_b   1.000
_cell.length_c   1.000
_cell.angle_alpha   90.00
_cell.angle_beta   90.00
_cell.angle_gamma   90.00
#
_symmetry.space_group_name_H-M   'P 1'
#
loop_
_entity.id
_entity.type
_entity.pdbx_description
1 polymer ?
#
loop_
_entity_poly.entity_id
_entity_poly.type
_entity_poly.pdbx_seq_one_letter_code
_entity_poly.pdbx_strand_id
1 'polypeptide(L)'
;MKNINQKDYELIKDLYHWKIDTNDFKKKTDFKANFQELRSLLYSVKDCIDEEGYNQFFNSILWELPKRLSEKDYEALYQEFLLCNFHNEHENIVSAFQSIYNNNIKNIPILLKALKNIPKYLEPEDFKYPYIRKIIYAIGAQPQPESFLALEKLASETNDIKIKKLALHQLEKRKELGRWEYEKNLESK
;
A
#
# COMPACT_ATOMS: atom_id res chain seq x y z
N MET A 1 -0.24 11.04 -22.30
CA MET A 1 0.17 11.52 -20.96
C MET A 1 0.38 13.02 -21.04
N LYS A 2 -0.27 13.82 -20.19
CA LYS A 2 0.09 15.25 -20.06
C LYS A 2 1.41 15.26 -19.28
N ASN A 3 2.51 15.66 -19.93
CA ASN A 3 3.76 15.86 -19.20
C ASN A 3 3.52 16.99 -18.20
N ILE A 4 3.67 16.68 -16.92
CA ILE A 4 3.61 17.67 -15.84
C ILE A 4 4.70 18.68 -16.13
N ASN A 5 4.31 19.92 -16.40
CA ASN A 5 5.24 20.98 -16.74
C ASN A 5 5.76 21.64 -15.44
N GLN A 6 6.74 22.54 -15.56
CA GLN A 6 7.32 23.23 -14.41
C GLN A 6 6.26 23.99 -13.57
N LYS A 7 5.21 24.51 -14.21
CA LYS A 7 4.12 25.22 -13.52
C LYS A 7 3.27 24.27 -12.68
N ASP A 8 2.97 23.07 -13.19
CA ASP A 8 2.24 22.05 -12.44
C ASP A 8 3.05 21.60 -11.21
N TYR A 9 4.38 21.52 -11.34
CA TYR A 9 5.28 21.19 -10.23
C TYR A 9 5.27 22.24 -9.11
N GLU A 10 5.32 23.52 -9.45
CA GLU A 10 5.21 24.60 -8.45
C GLU A 10 3.84 24.59 -7.76
N LEU A 11 2.76 24.23 -8.48
CA LEU A 11 1.44 24.08 -7.85
C LEU A 11 1.37 22.89 -6.89
N ILE A 12 2.09 21.80 -7.13
CA ILE A 12 2.21 20.68 -6.18
C ILE A 12 2.91 21.15 -4.90
N LYS A 13 3.98 21.95 -5.04
CA LYS A 13 4.66 22.54 -3.87
C LYS A 13 3.76 23.48 -3.11
N ASP A 14 3.02 24.33 -3.81
CA ASP A 14 2.07 25.24 -3.19
C ASP A 14 0.96 24.49 -2.45
N LEU A 15 0.49 23.36 -3.00
CA LEU A 15 -0.47 22.48 -2.33
C LEU A 15 0.13 21.88 -1.06
N TYR A 16 1.35 21.32 -1.14
CA TYR A 16 2.05 20.75 0.01
C TYR A 16 2.31 21.76 1.12
N HIS A 17 2.69 22.98 0.77
CA HIS A 17 2.89 24.08 1.73
C HIS A 17 1.60 24.80 2.13
N TRP A 18 0.43 24.25 1.78
CA TRP A 18 -0.89 24.81 2.10
C TRP A 18 -1.09 26.26 1.61
N LYS A 19 -0.34 26.67 0.60
CA LYS A 19 -0.47 27.99 -0.05
C LYS A 19 -1.68 28.04 -1.00
N ILE A 20 -2.10 26.88 -1.50
CA ILE A 20 -3.34 26.69 -2.24
C ILE A 20 -4.07 25.47 -1.68
N ASP A 21 -5.40 25.44 -1.82
CA ASP A 21 -6.19 24.27 -1.48
C ASP A 21 -6.35 23.28 -2.66
N THR A 22 -6.96 22.13 -2.38
CA THR A 22 -7.19 21.07 -3.38
C THR A 22 -8.14 21.49 -4.51
N ASN A 23 -9.07 22.42 -4.27
CA ASN A 23 -9.97 22.94 -5.30
C ASN A 23 -9.23 23.93 -6.21
N ASP A 24 -8.39 24.78 -5.65
CA ASP A 24 -7.55 25.72 -6.38
C ASP A 24 -6.54 24.99 -7.25
N PHE A 25 -5.89 23.95 -6.72
CA PHE A 25 -5.02 23.08 -7.52
C PHE A 25 -5.77 22.52 -8.73
N LYS A 26 -6.97 21.95 -8.52
CA LYS A 26 -7.78 21.35 -9.60
C LYS A 26 -8.17 22.36 -10.67
N LYS A 27 -8.60 23.56 -10.26
CA LYS A 27 -8.96 24.64 -11.19
C LYS A 27 -7.75 25.12 -12.01
N LYS A 28 -6.56 25.17 -11.40
CA LYS A 28 -5.35 25.68 -12.06
C LYS A 28 -4.67 24.66 -12.99
N THR A 29 -4.91 23.37 -12.78
CA THR A 29 -4.25 22.26 -13.52
C THR A 29 -5.17 21.51 -14.48
N ASP A 30 -6.48 21.76 -14.39
CA ASP A 30 -7.55 20.94 -15.00
C ASP A 30 -7.48 19.46 -14.59
N PHE A 31 -6.99 19.19 -13.37
CA PHE A 31 -6.83 17.82 -12.87
C PHE A 31 -8.17 17.08 -12.80
N LYS A 32 -8.20 15.88 -13.39
CA LYS A 32 -9.31 14.92 -13.30
C LYS A 32 -8.91 13.79 -12.38
N ALA A 33 -9.76 13.51 -11.40
CA ALA A 33 -9.58 12.37 -10.49
C ALA A 33 -9.80 11.04 -11.24
N ASN A 34 -8.75 10.54 -11.90
CA ASN A 34 -8.71 9.23 -12.52
C ASN A 34 -7.33 8.59 -12.30
N PHE A 35 -7.27 7.26 -12.49
CA PHE A 35 -6.05 6.48 -12.27
C PHE A 35 -4.82 7.05 -13.00
N GLN A 36 -4.95 7.37 -14.29
CA GLN A 36 -3.81 7.78 -15.12
C GLN A 36 -3.23 9.12 -14.67
N GLU A 37 -4.09 10.10 -14.37
CA GLU A 37 -3.66 11.42 -13.94
C GLU A 37 -3.05 11.38 -12.54
N LEU A 38 -3.68 10.69 -11.59
CA LEU A 38 -3.15 10.57 -10.24
C LEU A 38 -1.83 9.80 -10.22
N ARG A 39 -1.74 8.67 -10.95
CA ARG A 39 -0.49 7.91 -11.10
C ARG A 39 0.63 8.77 -11.69
N SER A 40 0.35 9.53 -12.75
CA SER A 40 1.34 10.41 -13.37
C SER A 40 1.83 11.48 -12.39
N LEU A 41 0.93 12.04 -11.59
CA LEU A 41 1.24 13.06 -10.59
C LEU A 41 2.13 12.50 -9.47
N LEU A 42 1.79 11.33 -8.94
CA LEU A 42 2.58 10.64 -7.91
C LEU A 42 4.00 10.31 -8.40
N TYR A 43 4.17 9.91 -9.67
CA TYR A 43 5.51 9.70 -10.23
C TYR A 43 6.29 11.00 -10.48
N SER A 44 5.61 12.11 -10.75
CA SER A 44 6.29 13.39 -10.99
C SER A 44 7.02 13.93 -9.77
N VAL A 45 6.61 13.51 -8.57
CA VAL A 45 7.23 13.91 -7.32
C VAL A 45 8.25 12.89 -6.80
N LYS A 46 8.57 11.83 -7.55
CA LYS A 46 9.45 10.75 -7.05
C LYS A 46 10.82 11.23 -6.53
N ASP A 47 11.35 12.31 -7.12
CA ASP A 47 12.66 12.88 -6.78
C ASP A 47 12.54 14.06 -5.78
N CYS A 48 11.34 14.31 -5.26
CA CYS A 48 11.08 15.38 -4.29
C CYS A 48 11.30 14.85 -2.88
N ILE A 49 12.21 15.49 -2.17
CA ILE A 49 12.48 15.23 -0.76
C ILE A 49 12.37 16.55 0.00
N ASP A 50 11.81 16.48 1.20
CA ASP A 50 11.84 17.59 2.16
C ASP A 50 13.20 17.68 2.85
N GLU A 51 13.33 18.61 3.80
CA GLU A 51 14.56 18.83 4.56
C GLU A 51 14.97 17.62 5.42
N GLU A 52 14.01 16.74 5.74
CA GLU A 52 14.23 15.50 6.50
C GLU A 52 14.52 14.29 5.60
N GLY A 53 14.51 14.48 4.28
CA GLY A 53 14.77 13.44 3.29
C GLY A 53 13.55 12.59 2.93
N TYR A 54 12.34 13.02 3.29
CA TYR A 54 11.08 12.32 3.01
C TYR A 54 10.31 12.95 1.85
N ASN A 55 9.59 12.13 1.10
CA ASN A 55 8.72 12.60 0.02
C ASN A 55 7.31 12.89 0.53
N GLN A 56 7.16 13.97 1.29
CA GLN A 56 5.86 14.37 1.82
C GLN A 56 4.90 14.85 0.72
N PHE A 57 5.41 15.28 -0.44
CA PHE A 57 4.60 15.64 -1.60
C PHE A 57 3.77 14.45 -2.09
N PHE A 58 4.35 13.24 -2.07
CA PHE A 58 3.62 12.01 -2.41
C PHE A 58 2.41 11.82 -1.50
N ASN A 59 2.57 12.00 -0.19
CA ASN A 59 1.47 11.89 0.79
C ASN A 59 0.35 12.88 0.43
N SER A 60 0.67 14.17 0.28
CA SER A 60 -0.33 15.19 -0.04
C SER A 60 -1.08 14.90 -1.34
N ILE A 61 -0.40 14.39 -2.36
CA ILE A 61 -1.05 14.02 -3.62
C ILE A 61 -1.96 12.79 -3.42
N LEU A 62 -1.47 11.74 -2.77
CA LEU A 62 -2.19 10.48 -2.65
C LEU A 62 -3.46 10.63 -1.82
N TRP A 63 -3.38 11.36 -0.70
CA TRP A 63 -4.44 11.40 0.30
C TRP A 63 -5.33 12.64 0.21
N GLU A 64 -4.77 13.83 -0.07
CA GLU A 64 -5.53 15.09 -0.02
C GLU A 64 -6.18 15.45 -1.35
N LEU A 65 -5.52 15.12 -2.46
CA LEU A 65 -5.95 15.53 -3.79
C LEU A 65 -7.25 14.85 -4.30
N PRO A 66 -7.55 13.56 -4.07
CA PRO A 66 -8.66 12.90 -4.77
C PRO A 66 -10.03 13.46 -4.37
N LYS A 67 -10.96 13.66 -5.33
CA LYS A 67 -12.39 13.89 -5.01
C LYS A 67 -13.41 13.04 -5.79
N ARG A 68 -12.97 12.02 -6.55
CA ARG A 68 -13.62 10.70 -6.71
C ARG A 68 -12.81 9.85 -7.70
N LEU A 69 -12.05 8.92 -7.15
CA LEU A 69 -11.45 7.77 -7.83
C LEU A 69 -12.35 6.55 -7.56
N SER A 70 -12.31 5.52 -8.40
CA SER A 70 -12.98 4.26 -8.04
C SER A 70 -12.14 3.49 -6.99
N GLU A 71 -12.79 2.67 -6.16
CA GLU A 71 -12.08 1.79 -5.22
C GLU A 71 -11.07 0.88 -5.93
N LYS A 72 -11.40 0.43 -7.16
CA LYS A 72 -10.48 -0.36 -7.98
C LYS A 72 -9.24 0.42 -8.39
N ASP A 73 -9.38 1.71 -8.69
CA ASP A 73 -8.25 2.57 -9.05
C ASP A 73 -7.37 2.84 -7.82
N TYR A 74 -7.97 3.05 -6.63
CA TYR A 74 -7.20 3.19 -5.39
C TYR A 74 -6.41 1.93 -5.07
N GLU A 75 -7.08 0.78 -5.13
CA GLU A 75 -6.43 -0.50 -4.91
C GLU A 75 -5.27 -0.69 -5.90
N ALA A 76 -5.46 -0.39 -7.19
CA ALA A 76 -4.40 -0.47 -8.19
C ALA A 76 -3.22 0.46 -7.92
N LEU A 77 -3.46 1.70 -7.46
CA LEU A 77 -2.40 2.61 -7.05
C LEU A 77 -1.63 2.07 -5.84
N TYR A 78 -2.34 1.56 -4.83
CA TYR A 78 -1.73 0.99 -3.63
C TYR A 78 -0.92 -0.26 -3.95
N GLN A 79 -1.39 -1.10 -4.86
CA GLN A 79 -0.68 -2.26 -5.36
C GLN A 79 0.65 -1.88 -6.01
N GLU A 80 0.65 -0.81 -6.80
CA GLU A 80 1.83 -0.30 -7.49
C GLU A 80 2.81 0.39 -6.54
N PHE A 81 2.33 1.35 -5.75
CA PHE A 81 3.18 2.18 -4.91
C PHE A 81 3.68 1.47 -3.66
N LEU A 82 3.00 0.43 -3.16
CA LEU A 82 3.56 -0.41 -2.08
C LEU A 82 4.94 -1.01 -2.45
N LEU A 83 5.22 -1.20 -3.74
CA LEU A 83 6.49 -1.75 -4.23
C LEU A 83 7.52 -0.68 -4.63
N CYS A 84 7.19 0.60 -4.49
CA CYS A 84 8.07 1.72 -4.76
C CYS A 84 8.81 2.18 -3.49
N ASN A 85 10.03 2.71 -3.61
CA ASN A 85 10.86 3.08 -2.46
C ASN A 85 11.16 4.58 -2.34
N PHE A 86 10.41 5.42 -3.05
CA PHE A 86 10.61 6.88 -3.08
C PHE A 86 9.64 7.67 -2.18
N HIS A 87 8.82 6.99 -1.38
CA HIS A 87 7.88 7.60 -0.43
C HIS A 87 7.91 6.85 0.91
N ASN A 88 7.16 7.37 1.89
CA ASN A 88 7.08 6.87 3.27
C ASN A 88 5.68 6.33 3.66
N GLU A 89 4.76 6.19 2.70
CA GLU A 89 3.36 5.76 2.94
C GLU A 89 3.13 4.25 3.08
N HIS A 90 4.18 3.43 3.11
CA HIS A 90 4.06 1.97 3.05
C HIS A 90 3.20 1.37 4.16
N GLU A 91 3.32 1.89 5.39
CA GLU A 91 2.52 1.38 6.51
C GLU A 91 1.02 1.70 6.36
N ASN A 92 0.68 2.87 5.82
CA ASN A 92 -0.70 3.29 5.56
C ASN A 92 -1.31 2.46 4.43
N ILE A 93 -0.55 2.24 3.36
CA ILE A 93 -0.95 1.39 2.23
C ILE A 93 -1.19 -0.05 2.69
N VAL A 94 -0.29 -0.64 3.48
CA VAL A 94 -0.48 -1.99 4.04
C VAL A 94 -1.72 -2.06 4.94
N SER A 95 -1.97 -1.02 5.73
CA SER A 95 -3.17 -0.96 6.57
C SER A 95 -4.45 -0.99 5.74
N ALA A 96 -4.48 -0.33 4.58
CA ALA A 96 -5.61 -0.41 3.64
C ALA A 96 -5.81 -1.84 3.09
N PHE A 97 -4.75 -2.59 2.79
CA PHE A 97 -4.86 -4.00 2.39
C PHE A 97 -5.39 -4.92 3.50
N GLN A 98 -5.19 -4.56 4.76
CA GLN A 98 -5.71 -5.33 5.89
C GLN A 98 -7.21 -5.06 6.13
N SER A 99 -7.67 -3.83 5.97
CA SER A 99 -9.02 -3.40 6.39
C SER A 99 -10.01 -3.18 5.25
N ILE A 100 -9.56 -2.64 4.11
CA ILE A 100 -10.43 -2.22 2.99
C ILE A 100 -10.27 -3.17 1.81
N TYR A 101 -9.03 -3.40 1.36
CA TYR A 101 -8.69 -4.23 0.20
C TYR A 101 -8.26 -5.64 0.63
N ASN A 102 -9.04 -6.22 1.54
CA ASN A 102 -8.78 -7.53 2.11
C ASN A 102 -9.55 -8.66 1.42
N ASN A 103 -10.11 -8.45 0.22
CA ASN A 103 -10.94 -9.42 -0.47
C ASN A 103 -10.52 -9.67 -1.93
N ASN A 104 -9.30 -9.26 -2.30
CA ASN A 104 -8.74 -9.47 -3.63
C ASN A 104 -7.50 -10.35 -3.56
N ILE A 105 -7.61 -11.56 -4.10
CA ILE A 105 -6.54 -12.57 -4.16
C ILE A 105 -5.23 -12.02 -4.76
N LYS A 106 -5.32 -11.05 -5.69
CA LYS A 106 -4.15 -10.43 -6.33
C LYS A 106 -3.28 -9.64 -5.34
N ASN A 107 -3.82 -9.27 -4.17
CA ASN A 107 -3.07 -8.54 -3.15
C ASN A 107 -2.07 -9.43 -2.41
N ILE A 108 -2.34 -10.74 -2.29
CA ILE A 108 -1.45 -11.69 -1.60
C ILE A 108 -0.03 -11.70 -2.21
N PRO A 109 0.16 -11.93 -3.53
CA PRO A 109 1.51 -11.90 -4.11
C PRO A 109 2.19 -10.53 -4.03
N ILE A 110 1.42 -9.44 -3.96
CA ILE A 110 1.96 -8.07 -3.83
C ILE A 110 2.48 -7.84 -2.41
N LEU A 111 1.70 -8.23 -1.39
CA LEU A 111 2.13 -8.20 0.01
C LEU A 111 3.37 -9.08 0.25
N LEU A 112 3.42 -10.27 -0.36
CA LEU A 112 4.61 -11.12 -0.30
C LEU A 112 5.85 -10.50 -0.97
N LYS A 113 5.66 -9.74 -2.07
CA LYS A 113 6.75 -8.97 -2.69
C LYS A 113 7.21 -7.82 -1.80
N ALA A 114 6.29 -7.11 -1.14
CA ALA A 114 6.61 -6.05 -0.20
C ALA A 114 7.43 -6.60 0.99
N LEU A 115 7.09 -7.79 1.49
CA LEU A 115 7.85 -8.45 2.56
C LEU A 115 9.32 -8.74 2.20
N LYS A 116 9.60 -8.98 0.91
CA LYS A 116 10.96 -9.22 0.39
C LYS A 116 11.72 -7.94 0.07
N ASN A 117 11.03 -6.81 -0.10
CA ASN A 117 11.59 -5.53 -0.52
C ASN A 117 11.25 -4.45 0.50
N ILE A 118 11.75 -4.62 1.72
CA ILE A 118 11.54 -3.64 2.80
C ILE A 118 12.16 -2.29 2.39
N PRO A 119 11.42 -1.17 2.43
CA PRO A 119 11.97 0.14 2.12
C PRO A 119 13.12 0.49 3.05
N LYS A 120 14.15 1.17 2.53
CA LYS A 120 15.37 1.53 3.28
C LYS A 120 15.10 2.23 4.61
N TYR A 121 14.11 3.14 4.65
CA TYR A 121 13.74 3.87 5.86
C TYR A 121 13.09 2.97 6.95
N LEU A 122 12.63 1.78 6.57
CA LEU A 122 12.05 0.77 7.46
C LEU A 122 13.01 -0.40 7.73
N GLU A 123 14.22 -0.40 7.16
CA GLU A 123 15.24 -1.42 7.47
C GLU A 123 15.78 -1.39 8.91
N PRO A 124 15.87 -0.23 9.60
CA PRO A 124 16.31 -0.23 11.00
C PRO A 124 15.43 -1.13 11.87
N GLU A 125 16.06 -1.85 12.81
CA GLU A 125 15.43 -2.92 13.59
C GLU A 125 14.14 -2.48 14.31
N ASP A 126 14.12 -1.25 14.82
CA ASP A 126 12.98 -0.66 15.53
C ASP A 126 11.74 -0.47 14.65
N PHE A 127 11.91 -0.35 13.33
CA PHE A 127 10.83 -0.12 12.36
C PHE A 127 10.52 -1.36 11.51
N LYS A 128 11.54 -2.18 11.24
CA LYS A 128 11.46 -3.34 10.35
C LYS A 128 10.39 -4.33 10.77
N TYR A 129 10.43 -4.80 12.01
CA TYR A 129 9.50 -5.82 12.48
C TYR A 129 8.07 -5.32 12.71
N PRO A 130 7.84 -4.08 13.17
CA PRO A 130 6.51 -3.46 13.10
C PRO A 130 5.92 -3.46 11.69
N TYR A 131 6.69 -3.07 10.67
CA TYR A 131 6.22 -3.07 9.29
C TYR A 131 5.96 -4.49 8.75
N ILE A 132 6.88 -5.42 8.96
CA ILE A 132 6.73 -6.84 8.61
C ILE A 132 5.46 -7.42 9.23
N ARG A 133 5.18 -7.11 10.51
CA ARG A 133 3.96 -7.55 11.20
C ARG A 133 2.72 -7.07 10.47
N LYS A 134 2.67 -5.80 10.06
CA LYS A 134 1.54 -5.25 9.30
C LYS A 134 1.33 -5.99 7.99
N ILE A 135 2.39 -6.29 7.23
CA ILE A 135 2.28 -7.05 5.98
C ILE A 135 1.71 -8.45 6.24
N ILE A 136 2.25 -9.18 7.21
CA ILE A 136 1.79 -10.54 7.54
C ILE A 136 0.34 -10.53 8.00
N TYR A 137 -0.06 -9.52 8.77
CA TYR A 137 -1.45 -9.36 9.22
C TYR A 137 -2.39 -9.00 8.06
N ALA A 138 -1.93 -8.19 7.10
CA ALA A 138 -2.66 -7.90 5.87
C ALA A 138 -2.86 -9.17 5.02
N ILE A 139 -1.85 -10.05 4.94
CA ILE A 139 -1.99 -11.37 4.29
C ILE A 139 -3.02 -12.22 5.05
N GLY A 140 -2.90 -12.32 6.38
CA GLY A 140 -3.83 -13.10 7.20
C GLY A 140 -5.28 -12.63 7.17
N ALA A 141 -5.51 -11.34 6.89
CA ALA A 141 -6.85 -10.76 6.74
C ALA A 141 -7.57 -11.16 5.44
N GLN A 142 -6.83 -11.55 4.39
CA GLN A 142 -7.38 -11.97 3.09
C GLN A 142 -8.17 -13.27 3.25
N PRO A 143 -9.49 -13.38 2.99
CA PRO A 143 -10.27 -14.56 3.32
C PRO A 143 -9.93 -15.78 2.46
N GLN A 144 -9.32 -15.60 1.30
CA GLN A 144 -9.10 -16.67 0.31
C GLN A 144 -8.06 -17.70 0.82
N PRO A 145 -8.17 -18.98 0.40
CA PRO A 145 -7.26 -20.05 0.83
C PRO A 145 -5.78 -19.79 0.53
N GLU A 146 -5.47 -19.06 -0.54
CA GLU A 146 -4.10 -18.73 -0.95
C GLU A 146 -3.37 -17.90 0.09
N SER A 147 -4.10 -17.15 0.93
CA SER A 147 -3.51 -16.44 2.05
C SER A 147 -3.00 -17.41 3.12
N PHE A 148 -3.73 -18.49 3.36
CA PHE A 148 -3.36 -19.54 4.30
C PHE A 148 -2.14 -20.30 3.79
N LEU A 149 -2.16 -20.72 2.52
CA LEU A 149 -1.02 -21.35 1.85
C LEU A 149 0.23 -20.45 1.85
N ALA A 150 0.06 -19.14 1.61
CA ALA A 150 1.13 -18.16 1.67
C ALA A 150 1.75 -18.07 3.08
N LEU A 151 0.92 -18.10 4.13
CA LEU A 151 1.38 -18.08 5.52
C LEU A 151 2.06 -19.40 5.92
N GLU A 152 1.55 -20.55 5.49
CA GLU A 152 2.20 -21.86 5.72
C GLU A 152 3.57 -21.91 5.07
N LYS A 153 3.65 -21.51 3.80
CA LYS A 153 4.91 -21.41 3.07
C LYS A 153 5.88 -20.44 3.75
N LEU A 154 5.39 -19.28 4.19
CA LEU A 154 6.21 -18.31 4.91
C LEU A 154 6.76 -18.88 6.23
N ALA A 155 5.95 -19.62 6.99
CA ALA A 155 6.34 -20.23 8.26
C ALA A 155 7.32 -21.41 8.09
N SER A 156 7.25 -22.14 6.97
CA SER A 156 8.10 -23.30 6.69
C SER A 156 9.44 -22.94 6.06
N GLU A 157 9.47 -21.92 5.18
CA GLU A 157 10.65 -21.59 4.38
C GLU A 157 11.53 -20.48 5.01
N THR A 158 11.00 -19.66 5.92
CA THR A 158 11.78 -18.58 6.54
C THR A 158 12.71 -19.10 7.64
N ASN A 159 13.94 -18.58 7.66
CA ASN A 159 14.87 -18.74 8.78
C ASN A 159 14.69 -17.64 9.84
N ASP A 160 13.87 -16.61 9.58
CA ASP A 160 13.60 -15.54 10.52
C ASP A 160 12.54 -15.97 11.55
N ILE A 161 12.98 -16.15 12.80
CA ILE A 161 12.13 -16.62 13.90
C ILE A 161 10.95 -15.69 14.18
N LYS A 162 11.13 -14.36 14.03
CA LYS A 162 10.06 -13.38 14.27
C LYS A 162 9.01 -13.48 13.16
N ILE A 163 9.42 -13.57 11.89
CA ILE A 163 8.50 -13.79 10.75
C ILE A 163 7.75 -15.12 10.92
N LYS A 164 8.45 -16.20 11.28
CA LYS A 164 7.84 -17.51 11.50
C LYS A 164 6.75 -17.48 12.57
N LYS A 165 7.02 -16.86 13.72
CA LYS A 165 6.04 -16.70 14.81
C LYS A 165 4.82 -15.89 14.36
N LEU A 166 5.03 -14.81 13.61
CA LEU A 166 3.94 -13.98 13.09
C LEU A 166 3.06 -14.75 12.10
N ALA A 167 3.66 -15.55 11.22
CA ALA A 167 2.93 -16.36 10.25
C ALA A 167 2.10 -17.46 10.94
N LEU A 168 2.70 -18.19 11.89
CA LEU A 168 2.00 -19.21 12.69
C LEU A 168 0.82 -18.62 13.47
N HIS A 169 1.02 -17.46 14.10
CA HIS A 169 -0.05 -16.77 14.82
C HIS A 169 -1.25 -16.43 13.90
N GLN A 170 -1.00 -15.95 12.68
CA GLN A 170 -2.09 -15.69 11.74
C GLN A 170 -2.78 -16.98 11.25
N LEU A 171 -2.05 -18.09 11.09
CA LEU A 171 -2.64 -19.39 10.75
C LEU A 171 -3.60 -19.87 11.84
N GLU A 172 -3.19 -19.79 13.11
CA GLU A 172 -4.03 -20.15 14.27
C GLU A 172 -5.29 -19.29 14.31
N LYS A 173 -5.14 -17.96 14.21
CA LYS A 173 -6.27 -17.02 14.19
C LYS A 173 -7.25 -17.32 13.06
N ARG A 174 -6.77 -17.69 11.87
CA ARG A 174 -7.63 -18.06 10.74
C ARG A 174 -8.41 -19.34 10.99
N LYS A 175 -7.80 -20.34 11.65
CA LYS A 175 -8.47 -21.59 12.04
C LYS A 175 -9.59 -21.30 13.04
N GLU A 176 -9.31 -20.49 14.06
CA GLU A 176 -10.29 -20.07 15.07
C GLU A 176 -11.50 -19.35 14.45
N LEU A 177 -11.26 -18.51 13.43
CA LEU A 177 -12.31 -17.79 12.72
C LEU A 177 -13.08 -18.64 11.68
N GLY A 178 -12.75 -19.93 11.51
CA GLY A 178 -13.36 -20.79 10.49
C GLY A 178 -13.02 -20.41 9.04
N ARG A 179 -11.97 -19.60 8.82
CA ARG A 179 -11.60 -19.04 7.50
C ARG A 179 -10.56 -19.89 6.75
N TRP A 180 -10.38 -21.14 7.16
CA TRP A 180 -9.36 -22.03 6.59
C TRP A 180 -9.91 -22.99 5.52
N GLU A 181 -11.24 -23.07 5.35
CA GLU A 181 -11.95 -23.97 4.42
C GLU A 181 -12.87 -23.23 3.42
N TYR A 182 -12.44 -22.12 2.83
CA TYR A 182 -13.34 -21.32 1.97
C TYR A 182 -13.87 -22.13 0.76
N GLU A 183 -13.07 -23.04 0.18
CA GLU A 183 -13.52 -23.91 -0.94
C GLU A 183 -14.38 -25.09 -0.49
N LYS A 184 -14.03 -25.81 0.59
CA LYS A 184 -14.84 -26.93 1.09
C LYS A 184 -16.26 -26.51 1.50
N ASN A 185 -16.43 -25.29 1.98
CA ASN A 185 -17.74 -24.74 2.36
C ASN A 185 -18.59 -24.28 1.18
N LEU A 186 -17.99 -24.06 0.00
CA LEU A 186 -18.71 -23.75 -1.24
C LEU A 186 -19.12 -25.02 -2.00
N GLU A 187 -18.33 -26.10 -1.91
CA GLU A 187 -18.68 -27.41 -2.47
C GLU A 187 -19.71 -28.19 -1.64
N SER A 188 -19.94 -27.79 -0.39
CA SER A 188 -20.92 -28.40 0.52
C SER A 188 -22.29 -27.70 0.54
N LYS A 189 -22.55 -26.77 -0.40
CA LYS A 189 -23.84 -26.09 -0.61
C LYS A 189 -24.35 -26.34 -2.01
#